data_AF-A0A350QZJ1-F1
#
_entry.id   AF-A0A350QZJ1-F1
#
_cell.length_a   1.000
_cell.length_b   1.000
_cell.length_c   1.000
_cell.angle_alpha   90.00
_cell.angle_beta   90.00
_cell.angle_gamma   90.00
#
_symmetry.space_group_name_H-M   'P 1'
#
loop_
_entity.id
_entity.type
_entity.pdbx_description
1 polymer ?
#
loop_
_entity_poly.entity_id
_entity_poly.type
_entity_poly.pdbx_seq_one_letter_code
_entity_poly.pdbx_strand_id
1 'polypeptide(L)'
;DVNCFRKHGHNEADDPAFTQPLLYRKIREMPSISALFSEELVKAGELTKEECGEIQKGLRRHLDASLEKVKTVKKSSTFEGSVAVHQIPFDFSPVETAVPKKDLDKVIMALSTCPEGFNLNPKIKRQVDAKAKNYKSGQGIDWGLAELLAFGSLMLEGTPVRLSGQDSERGTFSHRHAAWYDSKDRSRYVPLLNMEDRQGKFCVYNSLLSEAAVLAFDYGYSLDYPSMLAIWEAQFGDFANGAQVIIDQFIMSAEDKWGAVSDLVLLLPHGFEGQGPEHSSARLERFLQGCAEDNVVVANLSTPAQYFHALRRQKKKEFAKPLIIMSPKSLLRHKQCVSELKELTKATFEEFIPDPAPPARPDTLVMCSGKVYYDLLEAREGIRSPKASILRVEQFYPFNNEKFEALTKPFAKAKRVVWCQEEPENMGAWSFLAPLLEEGLGRKPEYVGRTATASPATGSLTLHKMEQAELVAQALGAEMDKETS
;
A
#
# COMPACT_ATOMS: atom_id res chain seq x y z
N ASP A 1 -11.67 35.17 5.51
CA ASP A 1 -13.06 34.91 5.11
C ASP A 1 -13.46 35.93 4.05
N VAL A 2 -13.97 35.47 2.91
CA VAL A 2 -14.43 36.34 1.83
C VAL A 2 -15.95 36.24 1.80
N ASN A 3 -16.61 37.20 2.46
CA ASN A 3 -18.05 37.25 2.52
C ASN A 3 -18.63 37.66 1.16
N CYS A 4 -19.27 36.73 0.48
CA CYS A 4 -19.84 36.92 -0.85
C CYS A 4 -21.25 36.31 -0.95
N PHE A 5 -21.80 36.22 -2.17
CA PHE A 5 -23.07 35.56 -2.44
C PHE A 5 -22.98 34.73 -3.73
N ARG A 6 -23.82 33.71 -3.84
CA ARG A 6 -23.94 32.88 -5.06
C ARG A 6 -25.07 33.41 -5.92
N LYS A 7 -24.73 33.99 -7.09
CA LYS A 7 -25.69 34.62 -7.99
C LYS A 7 -26.76 33.64 -8.52
N HIS A 8 -26.34 32.41 -8.81
CA HIS A 8 -27.19 31.32 -9.33
C HIS A 8 -27.39 30.21 -8.27
N GLY A 9 -28.07 29.13 -8.65
CA GLY A 9 -28.20 27.92 -7.83
C GLY A 9 -26.88 27.20 -7.57
N HIS A 10 -26.92 25.99 -7.01
CA HIS A 10 -25.69 25.22 -6.74
C HIS A 10 -24.89 24.95 -8.00
N ASN A 11 -25.60 24.78 -9.12
CA ASN A 11 -25.13 24.93 -10.47
C ASN A 11 -26.08 25.88 -11.22
N GLU A 12 -25.75 26.26 -12.45
CA GLU A 12 -26.50 27.24 -13.24
C GLU A 12 -27.90 26.78 -13.66
N ALA A 13 -28.19 25.47 -13.60
CA ALA A 13 -29.48 24.87 -13.94
C ALA A 13 -30.40 24.64 -12.71
N ASP A 14 -29.89 24.85 -11.50
CA ASP A 14 -30.60 24.69 -10.24
C ASP A 14 -31.38 25.97 -9.89
N ASP A 15 -32.65 25.83 -9.46
CA ASP A 15 -33.45 26.97 -8.98
C ASP A 15 -33.43 27.04 -7.45
N PRO A 16 -32.60 27.92 -6.88
CA PRO A 16 -32.46 28.03 -5.44
C PRO A 16 -33.66 28.72 -4.77
N ALA A 17 -34.58 29.31 -5.54
CA ALA A 17 -35.76 29.95 -4.98
C ALA A 17 -36.71 28.94 -4.31
N PHE A 18 -36.61 27.65 -4.64
CA PHE A 18 -37.41 26.60 -3.99
C PHE A 18 -37.12 26.45 -2.49
N THR A 19 -35.90 26.76 -2.07
CA THR A 19 -35.45 26.56 -0.67
C THR A 19 -34.92 27.83 -0.03
N GLN A 20 -34.48 28.83 -0.80
CA GLN A 20 -34.01 30.14 -0.31
C GLN A 20 -34.71 31.35 -1.01
N PRO A 21 -36.05 31.41 -1.06
CA PRO A 21 -36.78 32.41 -1.86
C PRO A 21 -36.51 33.86 -1.45
N LEU A 22 -36.42 34.14 -0.14
CA LEU A 22 -36.20 35.50 0.37
C LEU A 22 -34.77 35.99 0.12
N LEU A 23 -33.79 35.10 0.28
CA LEU A 23 -32.38 35.41 0.01
C LEU A 23 -32.18 35.70 -1.48
N TYR A 24 -32.71 34.84 -2.36
CA TYR A 24 -32.55 35.04 -3.80
C TYR A 24 -33.39 36.19 -4.35
N ARG A 25 -34.48 36.59 -3.68
CA ARG A 25 -35.13 37.87 -3.97
C ARG A 25 -34.18 39.04 -3.74
N LYS A 26 -33.51 39.08 -2.58
CA LYS A 26 -32.51 40.13 -2.27
C LYS A 26 -31.33 40.10 -3.25
N ILE A 27 -30.76 38.93 -3.54
CA ILE A 27 -29.63 38.79 -4.47
C ILE A 27 -30.00 39.28 -5.87
N ARG A 28 -31.23 39.02 -6.36
CA ARG A 28 -31.69 39.49 -7.68
C ARG A 28 -31.81 41.01 -7.76
N GLU A 29 -32.08 41.67 -6.65
CA GLU A 29 -32.16 43.14 -6.55
C GLU A 29 -30.78 43.80 -6.42
N MET A 30 -29.73 43.03 -6.09
CA MET A 30 -28.38 43.58 -5.93
C MET A 30 -27.70 43.81 -7.29
N PRO A 31 -27.11 45.00 -7.52
CA PRO A 31 -26.24 45.21 -8.67
C PRO A 31 -25.00 44.32 -8.59
N SER A 32 -24.44 43.96 -9.74
CA SER A 32 -23.20 43.16 -9.77
C SER A 32 -22.05 43.91 -9.08
N ILE A 33 -21.16 43.17 -8.41
CA ILE A 33 -19.97 43.73 -7.76
C ILE A 33 -19.13 44.54 -8.76
N SER A 34 -18.99 44.06 -10.00
CA SER A 34 -18.29 44.79 -11.07
C SER A 34 -18.93 46.13 -11.42
N ALA A 35 -20.26 46.24 -11.37
CA ALA A 35 -20.96 47.50 -11.62
C ALA A 35 -20.73 48.50 -10.46
N LEU A 36 -20.87 48.03 -9.22
CA LEU A 36 -20.61 48.86 -8.03
C LEU A 36 -19.18 49.40 -8.02
N PHE A 37 -18.19 48.53 -8.30
CA PHE A 37 -16.79 48.94 -8.32
C PHE A 37 -16.48 49.88 -9.49
N SER A 38 -17.08 49.66 -10.67
CA SER A 38 -16.96 50.61 -11.80
C SER A 38 -17.53 51.98 -11.45
N GLU A 39 -18.69 52.03 -10.79
CA GLU A 39 -19.28 53.29 -10.32
C GLU A 39 -18.40 54.02 -9.30
N GLU A 40 -17.74 53.28 -8.41
CA GLU A 40 -16.83 53.83 -7.40
C GLU A 40 -15.58 54.43 -8.06
N LEU A 41 -14.95 53.73 -9.00
CA LEU A 41 -13.79 54.22 -9.75
C LEU A 41 -14.13 55.47 -10.58
N VAL A 42 -15.32 55.50 -11.18
CA VAL A 42 -15.80 56.68 -11.91
C VAL A 42 -16.02 57.87 -10.97
N LYS A 43 -16.60 57.65 -9.79
CA LYS A 43 -16.77 58.71 -8.78
C LYS A 43 -15.44 59.23 -8.24
N ALA A 44 -14.43 58.37 -8.15
CA ALA A 44 -13.07 58.72 -7.73
C ALA A 44 -12.28 59.47 -8.82
N GLY A 45 -12.75 59.46 -10.08
CA GLY A 45 -12.06 60.07 -11.21
C GLY A 45 -10.89 59.23 -11.75
N GLU A 46 -10.76 57.98 -11.32
CA GLU A 46 -9.72 57.04 -11.74
C GLU A 46 -9.99 56.45 -13.13
N LEU A 47 -11.28 56.32 -13.48
CA LEU A 47 -11.75 55.86 -14.79
C LEU A 47 -12.97 56.67 -15.24
N THR A 48 -13.20 56.69 -16.54
CA THR A 48 -14.42 57.17 -17.17
C THR A 48 -15.41 56.03 -17.41
N LYS A 49 -16.70 56.36 -17.61
CA LYS A 49 -17.71 55.34 -17.94
C LYS A 49 -17.39 54.64 -19.27
N GLU A 50 -16.84 55.40 -20.20
CA GLU A 50 -16.41 54.94 -21.52
C GLU A 50 -15.27 53.91 -21.39
N GLU A 51 -14.27 54.18 -20.55
CA GLU A 51 -13.18 53.25 -20.26
C GLU A 51 -13.68 51.95 -19.62
N CYS A 52 -14.59 52.04 -18.63
CA CYS A 52 -15.22 50.85 -18.05
C CYS A 52 -15.96 50.00 -19.10
N GLY A 53 -16.68 50.66 -20.02
CA GLY A 53 -17.38 49.99 -21.11
C GLY A 53 -16.44 49.33 -22.11
N GLU A 54 -15.33 49.98 -22.47
CA GLU A 54 -14.33 49.43 -23.38
C GLU A 54 -13.57 48.25 -22.77
N ILE A 55 -13.33 48.23 -21.45
CA ILE A 55 -12.78 47.06 -20.75
C ILE A 55 -13.71 45.85 -20.92
N GLN A 56 -15.02 46.01 -20.68
CA GLN A 56 -15.99 44.92 -20.83
C GLN A 56 -16.07 44.40 -22.27
N LYS A 57 -16.14 45.31 -23.25
CA LYS A 57 -16.13 44.94 -24.67
C LYS A 57 -14.81 44.29 -25.09
N GLY A 58 -13.70 44.75 -24.53
CA GLY A 58 -12.37 44.17 -24.74
C GLY A 58 -12.32 42.71 -24.30
N LEU A 59 -12.78 42.43 -23.07
CA LEU A 59 -12.88 41.06 -22.56
C LEU A 59 -13.78 40.20 -23.44
N ARG A 60 -14.96 40.71 -23.84
CA ARG A 60 -15.87 39.96 -24.70
C ARG A 60 -15.25 39.62 -26.05
N ARG A 61 -14.63 40.61 -26.71
CA ARG A 61 -13.89 40.39 -27.97
C ARG A 61 -12.79 39.36 -27.81
N HIS A 62 -12.06 39.36 -26.69
CA HIS A 62 -11.01 38.40 -26.41
C HIS A 62 -11.55 36.97 -26.24
N LEU A 63 -12.66 36.80 -25.51
CA LEU A 63 -13.32 35.51 -25.33
C LEU A 63 -13.90 34.98 -26.65
N ASP A 64 -14.57 35.82 -27.43
CA ASP A 64 -15.13 35.45 -28.74
C ASP A 64 -14.00 35.07 -29.72
N ALA A 65 -12.91 35.83 -29.77
CA ALA A 65 -11.74 35.50 -30.60
C ALA A 65 -11.07 34.18 -30.17
N SER A 66 -11.03 33.89 -28.86
CA SER A 66 -10.48 32.62 -28.35
C SER A 66 -11.37 31.44 -28.73
N LEU A 67 -12.69 31.60 -28.69
CA LEU A 67 -13.64 30.59 -29.15
C LEU A 67 -13.47 30.28 -30.65
N GLU A 68 -13.27 31.29 -31.49
CA GLU A 68 -13.02 31.10 -32.93
C GLU A 68 -11.66 30.42 -33.20
N LYS A 69 -10.63 30.73 -32.42
CA LYS A 69 -9.33 30.04 -32.50
C LYS A 69 -9.46 28.53 -32.20
N VAL A 70 -10.21 28.14 -31.17
CA VAL A 70 -10.38 26.72 -30.82
C VAL A 70 -11.08 25.94 -31.94
N LYS A 71 -11.97 26.58 -32.72
CA LYS A 71 -12.60 25.94 -33.89
C LYS A 71 -11.64 25.64 -35.04
N THR A 72 -10.49 26.33 -35.11
CA THR A 72 -9.55 26.26 -36.23
C THR A 72 -8.23 25.54 -35.90
N VAL A 73 -7.89 25.39 -34.62
CA VAL A 73 -6.69 24.69 -34.15
C VAL A 73 -6.98 23.19 -33.99
N LYS A 74 -6.24 22.32 -34.71
CA LYS A 74 -6.16 20.89 -34.37
C LYS A 74 -5.46 20.79 -33.00
N LYS A 75 -6.09 20.11 -32.03
CA LYS A 75 -5.59 19.94 -30.65
C LYS A 75 -4.07 19.73 -30.65
N SER A 76 -3.30 20.73 -30.20
CA SER A 76 -1.99 20.47 -29.64
C SER A 76 -2.17 19.66 -28.36
N SER A 77 -1.11 18.94 -27.96
CA SER A 77 -1.04 18.08 -26.76
C SER A 77 -2.01 18.51 -25.65
N THR A 78 -2.91 17.60 -25.26
CA THR A 78 -3.95 17.81 -24.22
C THR A 78 -3.40 18.07 -22.81
N PHE A 79 -2.08 18.11 -22.62
CA PHE A 79 -1.42 18.02 -21.32
C PHE A 79 -0.55 19.22 -20.96
N GLU A 80 -0.47 20.26 -21.81
CA GLU A 80 0.34 21.46 -21.54
C GLU A 80 -0.17 22.17 -20.26
N GLY A 81 0.65 22.18 -19.20
CA GLY A 81 0.30 22.74 -17.88
C GLY A 81 -0.40 21.77 -16.91
N SER A 82 -0.57 20.50 -17.27
CA SER A 82 -1.14 19.47 -16.38
C SER A 82 -0.07 18.77 -15.52
N VAL A 83 -0.53 18.03 -14.50
CA VAL A 83 0.31 17.13 -13.67
C VAL A 83 0.53 15.76 -14.33
N ALA A 84 0.11 15.59 -15.59
CA ALA A 84 0.17 14.31 -16.26
C ALA A 84 1.63 13.93 -16.57
N VAL A 85 2.02 12.73 -16.14
CA VAL A 85 3.31 12.12 -16.45
C VAL A 85 3.09 10.96 -17.39
N HIS A 86 3.69 11.02 -18.57
CA HIS A 86 3.71 9.86 -19.47
C HIS A 86 4.74 8.86 -18.96
N GLN A 87 4.29 7.65 -18.62
CA GLN A 87 5.15 6.53 -18.23
C GLN A 87 4.95 5.34 -19.15
N ILE A 88 5.93 4.43 -19.14
CA ILE A 88 5.81 3.16 -19.85
C ILE A 88 4.68 2.31 -19.21
N PRO A 89 4.02 1.44 -19.98
CA PRO A 89 3.05 0.49 -19.44
C PRO A 89 3.66 -0.41 -18.37
N PHE A 90 2.82 -0.90 -17.46
CA PHE A 90 3.22 -1.93 -16.52
C PHE A 90 3.63 -3.20 -17.28
N ASP A 91 4.70 -3.84 -16.82
CA ASP A 91 5.05 -5.20 -17.23
C ASP A 91 5.62 -6.02 -16.06
N PHE A 92 5.84 -7.31 -16.32
CA PHE A 92 6.47 -8.24 -15.38
C PHE A 92 7.98 -8.40 -15.64
N SER A 93 8.63 -7.42 -16.27
CA SER A 93 10.07 -7.48 -16.52
C SER A 93 10.83 -7.57 -15.19
N PRO A 94 11.86 -8.43 -15.09
CA PRO A 94 12.65 -8.55 -13.87
C PRO A 94 13.27 -7.22 -13.47
N VAL A 95 13.18 -6.90 -12.18
CA VAL A 95 13.75 -5.68 -11.60
C VAL A 95 14.90 -6.07 -10.68
N GLU A 96 16.10 -5.57 -10.95
CA GLU A 96 17.27 -5.88 -10.13
C GLU A 96 17.20 -5.13 -8.79
N THR A 97 16.79 -5.87 -7.76
CA THR A 97 16.65 -5.38 -6.38
C THR A 97 17.67 -5.97 -5.42
N ALA A 98 18.51 -6.90 -5.87
CA ALA A 98 19.62 -7.42 -5.09
C ALA A 98 20.60 -6.31 -4.68
N VAL A 99 21.22 -6.45 -3.50
CA VAL A 99 22.19 -5.47 -2.98
C VAL A 99 23.54 -6.12 -2.72
N PRO A 100 24.67 -5.49 -3.10
CA PRO A 100 25.98 -5.96 -2.71
C PRO A 100 26.12 -6.07 -1.18
N LYS A 101 26.67 -7.19 -0.70
CA LYS A 101 26.86 -7.43 0.74
C LYS A 101 27.59 -6.27 1.45
N LYS A 102 28.55 -5.64 0.78
CA LYS A 102 29.31 -4.49 1.32
C LYS A 102 28.41 -3.31 1.75
N ASP A 103 27.29 -3.09 1.06
CA ASP A 103 26.40 -1.97 1.35
C ASP A 103 25.47 -2.34 2.50
N LEU A 104 24.96 -3.59 2.52
CA LEU A 104 24.25 -4.14 3.67
C LEU A 104 25.12 -4.17 4.94
N ASP A 105 26.43 -4.39 4.82
CA ASP A 105 27.38 -4.35 5.93
C ASP A 105 27.49 -2.93 6.55
N LYS A 106 27.37 -1.87 5.75
CA LYS A 106 27.29 -0.49 6.26
C LYS A 106 25.98 -0.24 7.00
N VAL A 107 24.87 -0.70 6.44
CA VAL A 107 23.54 -0.53 7.04
C VAL A 107 23.48 -1.23 8.41
N ILE A 108 23.91 -2.50 8.50
CA ILE A 108 23.90 -3.23 9.77
C ILE A 108 24.84 -2.60 10.80
N MET A 109 25.98 -2.05 10.38
CA MET A 109 26.90 -1.37 11.28
C MET A 109 26.22 -0.18 11.94
N ALA A 110 25.53 0.65 11.16
CA ALA A 110 24.76 1.76 11.71
C ALA A 110 23.63 1.28 12.64
N LEU A 111 22.86 0.27 12.22
CA LEU A 111 21.74 -0.30 13.00
C LEU A 111 22.18 -0.99 14.30
N SER A 112 23.47 -1.32 14.46
CA SER A 112 24.01 -2.02 15.63
C SER A 112 24.97 -1.20 16.48
N THR A 113 25.34 0.01 16.03
CA THR A 113 26.25 0.89 16.75
C THR A 113 25.47 1.91 17.58
N CYS A 114 25.60 1.80 18.90
CA CYS A 114 25.06 2.77 19.86
C CYS A 114 26.07 3.91 20.05
N PRO A 115 25.65 5.19 19.97
CA PRO A 115 26.56 6.31 20.24
C PRO A 115 27.17 6.25 21.64
N GLU A 116 28.38 6.79 21.79
CA GLU A 116 29.03 6.90 23.09
C GLU A 116 28.16 7.72 24.06
N GLY A 117 28.01 7.24 25.31
CA GLY A 117 27.17 7.87 26.33
C GLY A 117 25.66 7.65 26.17
N PHE A 118 25.20 7.05 25.06
CA PHE A 118 23.76 6.82 24.82
C PHE A 118 23.23 5.63 25.63
N ASN A 119 22.20 5.87 26.44
CA ASN A 119 21.60 4.94 27.38
C ASN A 119 20.42 4.22 26.71
N LEU A 120 20.73 3.33 25.76
CA LEU A 120 19.71 2.56 25.06
C LEU A 120 18.96 1.63 26.01
N ASN A 121 17.64 1.58 25.90
CA ASN A 121 16.80 0.68 26.69
C ASN A 121 17.30 -0.78 26.56
N PRO A 122 17.52 -1.53 27.67
CA PRO A 122 18.07 -2.88 27.61
C PRO A 122 17.26 -3.87 26.76
N LYS A 123 15.93 -3.70 26.66
CA LYS A 123 15.08 -4.54 25.80
C LYS A 123 15.30 -4.24 24.31
N ILE A 124 15.57 -2.99 23.95
CA ILE A 124 15.91 -2.60 22.57
C ILE A 124 17.32 -3.07 22.24
N LYS A 125 18.29 -2.88 23.16
CA LYS A 125 19.67 -3.37 22.98
C LYS A 125 19.71 -4.87 22.67
N ARG A 126 18.92 -5.69 23.38
CA ARG A 126 18.80 -7.13 23.08
C ARG A 126 18.31 -7.42 21.67
N GLN A 127 17.34 -6.66 21.17
CA GLN A 127 16.82 -6.82 19.80
C GLN A 127 17.88 -6.40 18.76
N VAL A 128 18.57 -5.28 19.00
CA VAL A 128 19.67 -4.80 18.16
C VAL A 128 20.80 -5.83 18.07
N ASP A 129 21.21 -6.39 19.22
CA ASP A 129 22.26 -7.42 19.28
C ASP A 129 21.84 -8.71 18.57
N ALA A 130 20.57 -9.11 18.71
CA ALA A 130 20.02 -10.27 18.01
C ALA A 130 20.03 -10.04 16.49
N LYS A 131 19.58 -8.87 16.01
CA LYS A 131 19.62 -8.51 14.58
C LYS A 131 21.05 -8.53 14.04
N ALA A 132 22.02 -7.97 14.76
CA ALA A 132 23.43 -7.98 14.39
C ALA A 132 24.01 -9.40 14.33
N LYS A 133 23.67 -10.25 15.32
CA LYS A 133 24.08 -11.66 15.35
C LYS A 133 23.51 -12.44 14.17
N ASN A 134 22.21 -12.30 13.90
CA ASN A 134 21.53 -12.98 12.81
C ASN A 134 22.14 -12.57 11.46
N TYR A 135 22.31 -11.26 11.24
CA TYR A 135 22.99 -10.76 10.04
C TYR A 135 24.39 -11.35 9.86
N LYS A 136 25.22 -11.35 10.93
CA LYS A 136 26.57 -11.92 10.89
C LYS A 136 26.57 -13.41 10.55
N SER A 137 25.57 -14.16 11.00
CA SER A 137 25.42 -15.59 10.68
C SER A 137 24.94 -15.84 9.25
N GLY A 138 24.38 -14.82 8.57
CA GLY A 138 23.75 -14.94 7.26
C GLY A 138 22.36 -15.59 7.29
N GLN A 139 21.83 -15.90 8.47
CA GLN A 139 20.55 -16.58 8.69
C GLN A 139 19.68 -15.81 9.69
N GLY A 140 18.37 -16.04 9.68
CA GLY A 140 17.47 -15.47 10.69
C GLY A 140 17.20 -13.98 10.49
N ILE A 141 17.26 -13.47 9.26
CA ILE A 141 16.87 -12.10 8.95
C ILE A 141 15.35 -12.00 9.15
N ASP A 142 14.93 -11.32 10.20
CA ASP A 142 13.51 -11.08 10.49
C ASP A 142 12.94 -9.92 9.66
N TRP A 143 11.61 -9.75 9.73
CA TRP A 143 10.89 -8.74 8.95
C TRP A 143 11.40 -7.32 9.20
N GLY A 144 11.58 -6.94 10.47
CA GLY A 144 12.03 -5.61 10.85
C GLY A 144 13.49 -5.34 10.50
N LEU A 145 14.34 -6.36 10.39
CA LEU A 145 15.70 -6.20 9.89
C LEU A 145 15.71 -6.08 8.36
N ALA A 146 14.97 -6.92 7.65
CA ALA A 146 14.87 -6.83 6.18
C ALA A 146 14.34 -5.47 5.73
N GLU A 147 13.35 -4.92 6.43
CA GLU A 147 12.83 -3.57 6.20
C GLU A 147 13.92 -2.49 6.30
N LEU A 148 14.65 -2.46 7.42
CA LEU A 148 15.69 -1.45 7.64
C LEU A 148 16.88 -1.62 6.70
N LEU A 149 17.18 -2.85 6.28
CA LEU A 149 18.16 -3.13 5.22
C LEU A 149 17.71 -2.59 3.86
N ALA A 150 16.41 -2.69 3.54
CA ALA A 150 15.86 -2.11 2.31
C ALA A 150 15.95 -0.58 2.34
N PHE A 151 15.54 0.06 3.43
CA PHE A 151 15.64 1.51 3.59
C PHE A 151 17.08 1.99 3.50
N GLY A 152 17.98 1.40 4.30
CA GLY A 152 19.39 1.79 4.32
C GLY A 152 20.09 1.59 2.97
N SER A 153 19.82 0.48 2.27
CA SER A 153 20.41 0.24 0.95
C SER A 153 19.94 1.23 -0.10
N LEU A 154 18.66 1.60 -0.12
CA LEU A 154 18.13 2.65 -0.98
C LEU A 154 18.79 4.00 -0.66
N MET A 155 18.94 4.32 0.63
CA MET A 155 19.61 5.56 1.04
C MET A 155 21.07 5.62 0.61
N LEU A 156 21.82 4.51 0.70
CA LEU A 156 23.20 4.45 0.19
C LEU A 156 23.27 4.62 -1.34
N GLU A 157 22.19 4.29 -2.06
CA GLU A 157 22.05 4.51 -3.50
C GLU A 157 21.55 5.93 -3.84
N GLY A 158 21.32 6.77 -2.83
CA GLY A 158 20.86 8.16 -2.99
C GLY A 158 19.34 8.34 -2.98
N THR A 159 18.56 7.27 -2.82
CA THR A 159 17.09 7.31 -2.72
C THR A 159 16.66 7.70 -1.31
N PRO A 160 16.00 8.86 -1.11
CA PRO A 160 15.44 9.23 0.19
C PRO A 160 14.30 8.29 0.59
N VAL A 161 14.06 8.13 1.89
CA VAL A 161 12.95 7.32 2.42
C VAL A 161 12.13 8.16 3.39
N ARG A 162 10.81 8.12 3.25
CA ARG A 162 9.83 8.69 4.18
C ARG A 162 8.90 7.60 4.67
N LEU A 163 8.79 7.49 5.99
CA LEU A 163 7.85 6.60 6.67
C LEU A 163 7.03 7.42 7.65
N SER A 164 5.72 7.47 7.43
CA SER A 164 4.77 8.16 8.31
C SER A 164 3.60 7.26 8.66
N GLY A 165 3.13 7.41 9.89
CA GLY A 165 2.03 6.64 10.45
C GLY A 165 2.03 6.75 11.96
N GLN A 166 0.98 6.26 12.60
CA GLN A 166 0.87 6.32 14.06
C GLN A 166 1.89 5.34 14.67
N ASP A 167 2.78 5.86 15.52
CA ASP A 167 3.85 5.11 16.18
C ASP A 167 4.85 4.39 15.23
N SER A 168 4.93 4.79 13.97
CA SER A 168 5.75 4.11 12.94
C SER A 168 7.25 4.11 13.24
N GLU A 169 7.78 5.05 14.03
CA GLU A 169 9.20 5.03 14.44
C GLU A 169 9.57 3.76 15.21
N ARG A 170 8.74 3.40 16.20
CA ARG A 170 8.87 2.16 16.98
C ARG A 170 8.30 0.97 16.21
N GLY A 171 7.25 1.25 15.42
CA GLY A 171 6.29 0.29 14.92
C GLY A 171 5.26 -0.07 15.98
N THR A 172 3.98 -0.18 15.60
CA THR A 172 2.87 -0.62 16.46
C THR A 172 3.25 -1.84 17.28
N PHE A 173 3.80 -2.85 16.60
CA PHE A 173 4.19 -4.14 17.18
C PHE A 173 5.59 -4.15 17.81
N SER A 174 6.27 -3.00 17.93
CA SER A 174 7.62 -2.87 18.48
C SER A 174 8.64 -3.79 17.79
N HIS A 175 8.66 -3.78 16.45
CA HIS A 175 9.55 -4.60 15.61
C HIS A 175 10.61 -3.77 14.88
N ARG A 176 10.32 -2.48 14.63
CA ARG A 176 11.10 -1.60 13.76
C ARG A 176 12.23 -0.92 14.52
N HIS A 177 11.90 -0.08 15.50
CA HIS A 177 12.86 0.73 16.24
C HIS A 177 13.80 1.55 15.33
N ALA A 178 13.23 2.24 14.34
CA ALA A 178 13.95 3.12 13.41
C ALA A 178 14.50 4.39 14.09
N ALA A 179 13.89 4.80 15.21
CA ALA A 179 14.40 5.82 16.11
C ALA A 179 14.57 5.25 17.53
N TRP A 180 15.68 5.60 18.17
CA TRP A 180 16.00 5.28 19.55
C TRP A 180 15.88 6.52 20.42
N TYR A 181 15.51 6.32 21.68
CA TYR A 181 15.43 7.39 22.68
C TYR A 181 16.31 7.02 23.86
N ASP A 182 17.17 7.96 24.26
CA ASP A 182 18.00 7.81 25.46
C ASP A 182 17.10 7.72 26.70
N SER A 183 17.33 6.72 27.54
CA SER A 183 16.51 6.46 28.73
C SER A 183 16.68 7.47 29.87
N LYS A 184 17.69 8.34 29.82
CA LYS A 184 17.95 9.39 30.82
C LYS A 184 17.44 10.76 30.41
N ASP A 185 17.70 11.18 29.17
CA ASP A 185 17.43 12.56 28.73
C ASP A 185 16.45 12.67 27.54
N ARG A 186 15.99 11.53 26.99
CA ARG A 186 15.06 11.44 25.86
C ARG A 186 15.65 11.97 24.54
N SER A 187 16.96 12.14 24.43
CA SER A 187 17.63 12.45 23.16
C SER A 187 17.28 11.40 22.11
N ARG A 188 16.85 11.87 20.93
CA ARG A 188 16.45 11.01 19.81
C ARG A 188 17.64 10.72 18.91
N TYR A 189 17.89 9.45 18.62
CA TYR A 189 18.91 8.99 17.70
C TYR A 189 18.29 8.13 16.60
N VAL A 190 18.65 8.38 15.34
CA VAL A 190 18.15 7.63 14.17
C VAL A 190 19.34 6.93 13.53
N PRO A 191 19.51 5.60 13.71
CA PRO A 191 20.73 4.91 13.28
C PRO A 191 20.99 5.03 11.79
N LEU A 192 19.96 4.91 10.96
CA LEU A 192 20.10 5.01 9.50
C LEU A 192 20.59 6.38 9.02
N LEU A 193 20.60 7.43 9.84
CA LEU A 193 21.21 8.73 9.50
C LEU A 193 22.74 8.76 9.68
N ASN A 194 23.35 7.65 10.11
CA ASN A 194 24.77 7.57 10.47
C ASN A 194 25.47 6.40 9.76
N MET A 195 25.17 6.17 8.46
CA MET A 195 25.83 5.13 7.67
C MET A 195 27.08 5.65 6.95
N GLU A 196 26.98 6.82 6.31
CA GLU A 196 28.10 7.55 5.69
C GLU A 196 27.73 9.01 5.41
N ASP A 197 28.71 9.86 5.06
CA ASP A 197 28.49 11.30 4.84
C ASP A 197 27.55 11.62 3.66
N ARG A 198 27.55 10.77 2.62
CA ARG A 198 26.73 10.93 1.41
C ARG A 198 25.69 9.83 1.33
N GLN A 199 24.56 10.04 1.99
CA GLN A 199 23.40 9.14 1.95
C GLN A 199 22.10 9.91 1.69
N GLY A 200 21.09 9.21 1.19
CA GLY A 200 19.72 9.71 1.06
C GLY A 200 19.15 10.17 2.41
N LYS A 201 18.15 11.06 2.37
CA LYS A 201 17.47 11.52 3.58
C LYS A 201 16.57 10.42 4.15
N PHE A 202 16.47 10.34 5.48
CA PHE A 202 15.49 9.48 6.16
C PHE A 202 14.53 10.31 7.00
N CYS A 203 13.26 10.23 6.63
CA CYS A 203 12.14 10.98 7.15
C CYS A 203 11.17 10.04 7.85
N VAL A 204 11.50 9.59 9.07
CA VAL A 204 10.63 8.74 9.88
C VAL A 204 9.86 9.58 10.90
N TYR A 205 8.52 9.51 10.87
CA TYR A 205 7.63 10.35 11.66
C TYR A 205 6.51 9.53 12.31
N ASN A 206 6.25 9.80 13.59
CA ASN A 206 4.97 9.44 14.21
C ASN A 206 3.96 10.51 13.81
N SER A 207 2.93 10.12 13.06
CA SER A 207 1.88 11.04 12.60
C SER A 207 0.94 11.44 13.73
N LEU A 208 0.07 12.41 13.44
CA LEU A 208 -1.14 12.63 14.24
C LEU A 208 -2.05 11.40 14.15
N LEU A 209 -3.01 11.30 15.08
CA LEU A 209 -4.06 10.29 15.05
C LEU A 209 -5.12 10.64 13.98
N SER A 210 -4.71 10.61 12.71
CA SER A 210 -5.55 10.92 11.55
C SER A 210 -5.09 10.11 10.34
N GLU A 211 -5.99 9.34 9.74
CA GLU A 211 -5.70 8.56 8.54
C GLU A 211 -5.89 9.41 7.29
N ALA A 212 -7.05 10.05 7.13
CA ALA A 212 -7.39 10.79 5.91
C ALA A 212 -6.40 11.91 5.58
N ALA A 213 -6.11 12.79 6.54
CA ALA A 213 -5.25 13.95 6.28
C ALA A 213 -3.78 13.54 6.08
N VAL A 214 -3.31 12.53 6.83
CA VAL A 214 -1.92 12.05 6.73
C VAL A 214 -1.70 11.28 5.43
N LEU A 215 -2.62 10.40 5.04
CA LEU A 215 -2.52 9.68 3.76
C LEU A 215 -2.61 10.65 2.58
N ALA A 216 -3.49 11.67 2.64
CA ALA A 216 -3.55 12.71 1.62
C ALA A 216 -2.24 13.50 1.51
N PHE A 217 -1.62 13.82 2.67
CA PHE A 217 -0.34 14.50 2.71
C PHE A 217 0.77 13.64 2.09
N ASP A 218 0.84 12.35 2.43
CA ASP A 218 1.86 11.44 1.90
C ASP A 218 1.67 11.15 0.41
N TYR A 219 0.41 11.10 -0.06
CA TYR A 219 0.11 11.07 -1.49
C TYR A 219 0.64 12.31 -2.20
N GLY A 220 0.36 13.52 -1.71
CA GLY A 220 0.92 14.75 -2.28
C GLY A 220 2.46 14.75 -2.27
N TYR A 221 3.07 14.26 -1.19
CA TYR A 221 4.53 14.13 -1.08
C TYR A 221 5.11 13.19 -2.15
N SER A 222 4.41 12.10 -2.48
CA SER A 222 4.83 11.16 -3.52
C SER A 222 4.81 11.76 -4.93
N LEU A 223 3.94 12.75 -5.18
CA LEU A 223 3.87 13.47 -6.45
C LEU A 223 5.01 14.49 -6.58
N ASP A 224 5.25 15.27 -5.52
CA ASP A 224 6.22 16.37 -5.55
C ASP A 224 7.67 15.91 -5.34
N TYR A 225 7.89 14.76 -4.68
CA TYR A 225 9.22 14.19 -4.48
C TYR A 225 9.30 12.73 -4.97
N PRO A 226 9.15 12.47 -6.28
CA PRO A 226 9.00 11.12 -6.84
C PRO A 226 10.24 10.23 -6.67
N SER A 227 11.43 10.78 -6.41
CA SER A 227 12.61 9.97 -6.10
C SER A 227 12.64 9.43 -4.67
N MET A 228 11.77 9.91 -3.77
CA MET A 228 11.68 9.46 -2.38
C MET A 228 10.74 8.27 -2.24
N LEU A 229 11.17 7.20 -1.55
CA LEU A 229 10.28 6.12 -1.16
C LEU A 229 9.35 6.62 -0.06
N ALA A 230 8.15 7.04 -0.45
CA ALA A 230 7.10 7.48 0.47
C ALA A 230 6.28 6.28 0.93
N ILE A 231 6.09 6.15 2.24
CA ILE A 231 5.40 5.04 2.88
C ILE A 231 4.44 5.61 3.91
N TRP A 232 3.17 5.23 3.79
CA TRP A 232 2.16 5.42 4.82
C TRP A 232 1.85 4.08 5.50
N GLU A 233 1.89 4.05 6.82
CA GLU A 233 1.57 2.86 7.63
C GLU A 233 0.34 3.11 8.49
N ALA A 234 -0.69 2.28 8.31
CA ALA A 234 -1.82 2.21 9.21
C ALA A 234 -1.42 1.51 10.51
N GLN A 235 -1.97 1.90 11.66
CA GLN A 235 -1.66 1.23 12.93
C GLN A 235 -2.11 -0.24 12.90
N PHE A 236 -3.32 -0.47 12.38
CA PHE A 236 -3.85 -1.73 11.86
C PHE A 236 -4.49 -1.45 10.51
N GLY A 237 -4.46 -2.40 9.59
CA GLY A 237 -4.98 -2.20 8.24
C GLY A 237 -6.48 -1.88 8.22
N ASP A 238 -7.21 -2.36 9.23
CA ASP A 238 -8.65 -2.14 9.43
C ASP A 238 -9.02 -0.63 9.43
N PHE A 239 -8.11 0.24 9.87
CA PHE A 239 -8.33 1.68 10.00
C PHE A 239 -8.12 2.48 8.71
N ALA A 240 -7.62 1.87 7.63
CA ALA A 240 -7.44 2.55 6.35
C ALA A 240 -8.77 3.07 5.75
N ASN A 241 -9.91 2.51 6.18
CA ASN A 241 -11.24 3.00 5.82
C ASN A 241 -11.49 4.46 6.24
N GLY A 242 -10.80 4.98 7.27
CA GLY A 242 -10.86 6.39 7.64
C GLY A 242 -10.35 7.33 6.54
N ALA A 243 -9.53 6.82 5.62
CA ALA A 243 -8.97 7.53 4.48
C ALA A 243 -9.56 7.10 3.12
N GLN A 244 -10.75 6.47 3.10
CA GLN A 244 -11.33 5.87 1.89
C GLN A 244 -11.45 6.86 0.71
N VAL A 245 -11.79 8.13 0.96
CA VAL A 245 -11.86 9.16 -0.09
C VAL A 245 -10.51 9.36 -0.79
N ILE A 246 -9.41 9.28 -0.03
CA ILE A 246 -8.05 9.41 -0.59
C ILE A 246 -7.67 8.17 -1.40
N ILE A 247 -8.04 7.00 -0.89
CA ILE A 247 -7.83 5.73 -1.61
C ILE A 247 -8.58 5.77 -2.95
N ASP A 248 -9.89 5.99 -2.93
CA ASP A 248 -10.74 5.88 -4.12
C ASP A 248 -10.42 6.98 -5.15
N GLN A 249 -10.33 8.24 -4.69
CA GLN A 249 -10.28 9.39 -5.58
C GLN A 249 -8.87 9.81 -5.96
N PHE A 250 -7.83 9.24 -5.35
CA PHE A 250 -6.45 9.58 -5.69
C PHE A 250 -5.63 8.32 -5.95
N ILE A 251 -5.43 7.47 -4.95
CA ILE A 251 -4.50 6.34 -5.05
C ILE A 251 -4.94 5.34 -6.14
N MET A 252 -6.23 5.02 -6.22
CA MET A 252 -6.75 4.03 -7.17
C MET A 252 -7.05 4.59 -8.57
N SER A 253 -7.15 5.92 -8.74
CA SER A 253 -7.74 6.51 -9.97
C SER A 253 -7.06 7.75 -10.53
N ALA A 254 -6.04 8.32 -9.86
CA ALA A 254 -5.43 9.59 -10.28
C ALA A 254 -4.68 9.51 -11.61
N GLU A 255 -4.04 8.38 -11.92
CA GLU A 255 -3.33 8.21 -13.18
C GLU A 255 -4.29 8.23 -14.37
N ASP A 256 -5.42 7.53 -14.29
CA ASP A 256 -6.45 7.57 -15.33
C ASP A 256 -7.09 8.97 -15.44
N LYS A 257 -7.49 9.55 -14.32
CA LYS A 257 -8.21 10.83 -14.30
C LYS A 257 -7.37 12.03 -14.70
N TRP A 258 -6.10 12.06 -14.29
CA TRP A 258 -5.25 13.25 -14.33
C TRP A 258 -3.86 13.01 -14.91
N GLY A 259 -3.52 11.76 -15.26
CA GLY A 259 -2.15 11.37 -15.60
C GLY A 259 -1.17 11.44 -14.43
N ALA A 260 -1.64 11.66 -13.20
CA ALA A 260 -0.77 11.83 -12.04
C ALA A 260 -0.32 10.47 -11.51
N VAL A 261 0.97 10.18 -11.63
CA VAL A 261 1.58 8.92 -11.22
C VAL A 261 2.12 9.01 -9.80
N SER A 262 2.00 7.93 -9.02
CA SER A 262 2.49 7.84 -7.65
C SER A 262 3.00 6.42 -7.41
N ASP A 263 4.07 6.28 -6.63
CA ASP A 263 4.58 4.99 -6.17
C ASP A 263 4.50 4.83 -4.64
N LEU A 264 3.56 5.57 -4.03
CA LEU A 264 3.28 5.53 -2.59
C LEU A 264 3.03 4.08 -2.12
N VAL A 265 3.68 3.72 -1.02
CA VAL A 265 3.49 2.41 -0.37
C VAL A 265 2.52 2.54 0.78
N LEU A 266 1.50 1.67 0.81
CA LEU A 266 0.55 1.52 1.91
C LEU A 266 0.87 0.23 2.66
N LEU A 267 1.26 0.35 3.93
CA LEU A 267 1.45 -0.78 4.83
C LEU A 267 0.20 -0.95 5.70
N LEU A 268 -0.51 -2.05 5.51
CA LEU A 268 -1.80 -2.32 6.14
C LEU A 268 -1.71 -3.59 6.99
N PRO A 269 -1.44 -3.49 8.31
CA PRO A 269 -1.30 -4.69 9.14
C PRO A 269 -2.53 -5.58 9.10
N HIS A 270 -2.35 -6.82 8.63
CA HIS A 270 -3.40 -7.76 8.27
C HIS A 270 -3.10 -9.15 8.85
N GLY A 271 -4.15 -9.91 9.19
CA GLY A 271 -4.05 -11.32 9.58
C GLY A 271 -5.07 -11.70 10.65
N PHE A 272 -5.65 -12.90 10.54
CA PHE A 272 -6.69 -13.34 11.47
C PHE A 272 -6.02 -14.05 12.65
N GLU A 273 -5.94 -13.35 13.78
CA GLU A 273 -5.18 -13.78 14.97
C GLU A 273 -6.04 -13.80 16.25
N GLY A 274 -7.36 -13.76 16.10
CA GLY A 274 -8.31 -13.80 17.21
C GLY A 274 -8.39 -12.50 18.02
N GLN A 275 -7.96 -11.37 17.45
CA GLN A 275 -8.00 -10.04 18.07
C GLN A 275 -9.32 -9.27 17.82
N GLY A 276 -10.29 -9.92 17.19
CA GLY A 276 -11.60 -9.33 16.91
C GLY A 276 -11.66 -8.55 15.58
N PRO A 277 -12.82 -7.94 15.29
CA PRO A 277 -13.14 -7.43 13.96
C PRO A 277 -12.39 -6.19 13.50
N GLU A 278 -11.89 -5.34 14.41
CA GLU A 278 -11.13 -4.12 14.07
C GLU A 278 -9.60 -4.31 14.12
N HIS A 279 -9.13 -5.55 14.27
CA HIS A 279 -7.70 -5.86 14.35
C HIS A 279 -7.34 -7.11 13.54
N SER A 280 -8.08 -7.38 12.45
CA SER A 280 -7.92 -8.62 11.67
C SER A 280 -7.74 -8.35 10.18
N SER A 281 -8.53 -7.45 9.60
CA SER A 281 -8.66 -7.32 8.16
C SER A 281 -8.42 -5.89 7.67
N ALA A 282 -7.36 -5.75 6.89
CA ALA A 282 -7.14 -4.60 6.00
C ALA A 282 -8.14 -4.48 4.85
N ARG A 283 -9.14 -5.38 4.74
CA ARG A 283 -10.15 -5.43 3.67
C ARG A 283 -9.52 -5.53 2.28
N LEU A 284 -8.65 -6.52 2.12
CA LEU A 284 -7.97 -6.85 0.86
C LEU A 284 -8.95 -6.87 -0.33
N GLU A 285 -10.15 -7.42 -0.13
CA GLU A 285 -11.20 -7.51 -1.15
C GLU A 285 -11.59 -6.16 -1.75
N ARG A 286 -11.52 -5.07 -0.97
CA ARG A 286 -11.89 -3.74 -1.41
C ARG A 286 -10.84 -3.12 -2.32
N PHE A 287 -9.56 -3.33 -2.00
CA PHE A 287 -8.47 -2.88 -2.87
C PHE A 287 -8.50 -3.65 -4.19
N LEU A 288 -8.70 -4.97 -4.13
CA LEU A 288 -8.83 -5.81 -5.32
C LEU A 288 -10.04 -5.43 -6.18
N GLN A 289 -11.17 -5.06 -5.58
CA GLN A 289 -12.34 -4.57 -6.32
C GLN A 289 -12.04 -3.30 -7.14
N GLY A 290 -11.16 -2.43 -6.66
CA GLY A 290 -10.76 -1.21 -7.36
C GLY A 290 -9.62 -1.41 -8.36
N CYS A 291 -9.07 -2.62 -8.50
CA CYS A 291 -7.97 -2.91 -9.41
C CYS A 291 -8.46 -2.99 -10.87
N ALA A 292 -7.90 -2.15 -11.74
CA ALA A 292 -8.12 -2.14 -13.18
C ALA A 292 -6.98 -1.37 -13.87
N GLU A 293 -6.72 -1.67 -15.14
CA GLU A 293 -5.76 -0.91 -15.97
C GLU A 293 -4.35 -0.76 -15.34
N ASP A 294 -3.92 -1.79 -14.60
CA ASP A 294 -2.68 -1.84 -13.84
C ASP A 294 -2.48 -0.63 -12.92
N ASN A 295 -3.56 -0.07 -12.38
CA ASN A 295 -3.57 1.16 -11.60
C ASN A 295 -2.72 1.09 -10.32
N VAL A 296 -2.64 -0.08 -9.68
CA VAL A 296 -1.88 -0.31 -8.44
C VAL A 296 -1.20 -1.67 -8.45
N VAL A 297 -0.35 -1.93 -7.46
CA VAL A 297 0.14 -3.27 -7.12
C VAL A 297 -0.43 -3.67 -5.76
N VAL A 298 -1.06 -4.85 -5.67
CA VAL A 298 -1.60 -5.39 -4.41
C VAL A 298 -0.90 -6.69 -4.05
N ALA A 299 -0.35 -6.77 -2.84
CA ALA A 299 0.46 -7.88 -2.37
C ALA A 299 0.17 -8.27 -0.91
N ASN A 300 0.37 -9.55 -0.59
CA ASN A 300 0.34 -10.09 0.76
C ASN A 300 1.54 -11.04 0.93
N LEU A 301 2.60 -10.46 1.48
CA LEU A 301 3.93 -11.05 1.44
C LEU A 301 4.15 -12.01 2.60
N SER A 302 4.87 -13.11 2.36
CA SER A 302 5.08 -14.14 3.38
C SER A 302 6.52 -14.24 3.89
N THR A 303 7.50 -13.54 3.29
CA THR A 303 8.90 -13.60 3.76
C THR A 303 9.55 -12.22 3.92
N PRO A 304 10.53 -12.06 4.83
CA PRO A 304 11.30 -10.83 4.94
C PRO A 304 12.04 -10.44 3.66
N ALA A 305 12.60 -11.39 2.91
CA ALA A 305 13.26 -11.13 1.63
C ALA A 305 12.30 -10.58 0.58
N GLN A 306 11.07 -11.11 0.50
CA GLN A 306 10.03 -10.59 -0.39
C GLN A 306 9.70 -9.14 -0.07
N TYR A 307 9.57 -8.81 1.23
CA TYR A 307 9.32 -7.44 1.66
C TYR A 307 10.48 -6.49 1.32
N PHE A 308 11.72 -6.92 1.55
CA PHE A 308 12.92 -6.18 1.15
C PHE A 308 12.92 -5.87 -0.35
N HIS A 309 12.67 -6.87 -1.19
CA HIS A 309 12.66 -6.70 -2.64
C HIS A 309 11.47 -5.86 -3.10
N ALA A 310 10.28 -6.02 -2.52
CA ALA A 310 9.11 -5.22 -2.85
C ALA A 310 9.34 -3.72 -2.62
N LEU A 311 9.95 -3.35 -1.48
CA LEU A 311 10.27 -1.95 -1.17
C LEU A 311 11.29 -1.36 -2.14
N ARG A 312 12.35 -2.12 -2.46
CA ARG A 312 13.37 -1.67 -3.43
C ARG A 312 12.80 -1.57 -4.83
N ARG A 313 11.94 -2.52 -5.21
CA ARG A 313 11.28 -2.57 -6.52
C ARG A 313 10.50 -1.30 -6.83
N GLN A 314 9.87 -0.66 -5.83
CA GLN A 314 9.17 0.61 -6.02
C GLN A 314 10.05 1.72 -6.59
N LYS A 315 11.36 1.72 -6.30
CA LYS A 315 12.31 2.76 -6.76
C LYS A 315 13.30 2.30 -7.81
N LYS A 316 13.25 1.02 -8.19
CA LYS A 316 14.10 0.44 -9.23
C LYS A 316 13.35 0.18 -10.54
N LYS A 317 12.01 0.19 -10.51
CA LYS A 317 11.17 0.15 -11.71
C LYS A 317 11.22 1.47 -12.48
N GLU A 318 10.93 1.41 -13.77
CA GLU A 318 10.87 2.56 -14.68
C GLU A 318 9.48 3.22 -14.73
N PHE A 319 8.50 2.67 -14.01
CA PHE A 319 7.15 3.21 -13.86
C PHE A 319 6.78 3.35 -12.38
N ALA A 320 5.88 4.27 -12.07
CA ALA A 320 5.39 4.53 -10.74
C ALA A 320 3.95 4.01 -10.59
N LYS A 321 3.76 3.05 -9.68
CA LYS A 321 2.45 2.52 -9.29
C LYS A 321 2.37 2.40 -7.78
N PRO A 322 1.24 2.78 -7.14
CA PRO A 322 1.10 2.60 -5.70
C PRO A 322 1.21 1.12 -5.33
N LEU A 323 1.80 0.83 -4.17
CA LEU A 323 1.99 -0.52 -3.67
C LEU A 323 1.22 -0.72 -2.37
N ILE A 324 0.20 -1.55 -2.40
CA ILE A 324 -0.66 -1.88 -1.27
C ILE A 324 -0.21 -3.23 -0.71
N ILE A 325 0.30 -3.22 0.53
CA ILE A 325 0.81 -4.43 1.21
C ILE A 325 -0.08 -4.75 2.40
N MET A 326 -0.65 -5.95 2.39
CA MET A 326 -1.17 -6.60 3.60
C MET A 326 0.02 -6.94 4.49
N SER A 327 0.44 -6.01 5.34
CA SER A 327 1.67 -6.16 6.14
C SER A 327 1.40 -7.08 7.34
N PRO A 328 2.40 -7.82 7.84
CA PRO A 328 2.15 -8.84 8.85
C PRO A 328 2.07 -8.27 10.27
N LYS A 329 1.50 -9.08 11.16
CA LYS A 329 1.51 -8.87 12.62
C LYS A 329 2.29 -9.99 13.31
N SER A 330 1.76 -11.21 13.34
CA SER A 330 2.44 -12.38 13.92
C SER A 330 3.73 -12.76 13.19
N LEU A 331 3.78 -12.63 11.85
CA LEU A 331 4.98 -12.99 11.09
C LEU A 331 6.20 -12.16 11.44
N LEU A 332 6.03 -10.97 12.04
CA LEU A 332 7.12 -10.13 12.53
C LEU A 332 8.06 -10.85 13.50
N ARG A 333 7.59 -11.92 14.16
CA ARG A 333 8.37 -12.73 15.12
C ARG A 333 8.23 -14.23 14.90
N HIS A 334 7.64 -14.67 13.79
CA HIS A 334 7.41 -16.08 13.55
C HIS A 334 8.74 -16.78 13.23
N LYS A 335 9.04 -17.89 13.92
CA LYS A 335 10.37 -18.54 13.84
C LYS A 335 10.73 -19.05 12.45
N GLN A 336 9.72 -19.46 11.66
CA GLN A 336 9.91 -19.89 10.27
C GLN A 336 9.76 -18.72 9.28
N CYS A 337 9.31 -17.53 9.70
CA CYS A 337 9.25 -16.34 8.86
C CYS A 337 10.54 -15.53 9.00
N VAL A 338 11.62 -16.14 8.51
CA VAL A 338 12.95 -15.54 8.45
C VAL A 338 13.55 -15.79 7.08
N SER A 339 14.44 -14.90 6.66
CA SER A 339 15.20 -15.06 5.42
C SER A 339 16.69 -15.23 5.67
N GLU A 340 17.39 -15.71 4.66
CA GLU A 340 18.85 -15.75 4.58
C GLU A 340 19.38 -14.49 3.90
N LEU A 341 20.58 -14.06 4.28
CA LEU A 341 21.25 -12.91 3.67
C LEU A 341 21.44 -13.09 2.15
N LYS A 342 21.64 -14.33 1.68
CA LYS A 342 21.80 -14.63 0.25
C LYS A 342 20.58 -14.21 -0.57
N GLU A 343 19.38 -14.28 0.00
CA GLU A 343 18.12 -13.91 -0.67
C GLU A 343 18.07 -12.40 -0.92
N LEU A 344 18.64 -11.58 -0.04
CA LEU A 344 18.73 -10.12 -0.23
C LEU A 344 19.82 -9.72 -1.23
N THR A 345 20.89 -10.53 -1.34
CA THR A 345 22.07 -10.21 -2.18
C THR A 345 22.04 -10.82 -3.58
N LYS A 346 21.11 -11.76 -3.85
CA LYS A 346 21.09 -12.52 -5.12
C LYS A 346 19.71 -12.73 -5.72
N ALA A 347 18.64 -12.68 -4.93
CA ALA A 347 17.29 -12.91 -5.44
C ALA A 347 16.63 -11.59 -5.84
N THR A 348 15.41 -11.70 -6.36
CA THR A 348 14.51 -10.61 -6.69
C THR A 348 13.14 -10.89 -6.10
N PHE A 349 12.19 -9.97 -6.29
CA PHE A 349 10.80 -10.21 -5.93
C PHE A 349 10.18 -11.33 -6.78
N GLU A 350 9.39 -12.19 -6.16
CA GLU A 350 8.64 -13.26 -6.82
C GLU A 350 7.12 -13.07 -6.61
N GLU A 351 6.33 -13.04 -7.69
CA GLU A 351 4.86 -12.93 -7.61
C GLU A 351 4.20 -14.18 -7.01
N PHE A 352 4.85 -15.33 -7.23
CA PHE A 352 4.42 -16.62 -6.73
C PHE A 352 5.63 -17.37 -6.18
N ILE A 353 5.49 -18.01 -5.02
CA ILE A 353 6.57 -18.81 -4.42
C ILE A 353 6.14 -20.28 -4.39
N PRO A 354 6.81 -21.15 -5.16
CA PRO A 354 6.50 -22.58 -5.15
C PRO A 354 6.86 -23.21 -3.80
N ASP A 355 6.33 -24.41 -3.59
CA ASP A 355 6.61 -25.23 -2.43
C ASP A 355 8.12 -25.55 -2.35
N PRO A 356 8.83 -25.20 -1.26
CA PRO A 356 10.24 -25.52 -1.13
C PRO A 356 10.50 -27.02 -0.91
N ALA A 357 9.48 -27.76 -0.47
CA ALA A 357 9.59 -29.19 -0.18
C ALA A 357 8.29 -29.93 -0.57
N PRO A 358 7.98 -30.02 -1.88
CA PRO A 358 6.76 -30.66 -2.35
C PRO A 358 6.81 -32.18 -2.12
N PRO A 359 5.66 -32.84 -1.87
CA PRO A 359 5.58 -34.30 -1.93
C PRO A 359 6.07 -34.84 -3.27
N ALA A 360 6.66 -36.04 -3.29
CA ALA A 360 7.16 -36.64 -4.54
C ALA A 360 6.09 -36.88 -5.62
N ARG A 361 4.83 -37.08 -5.20
CA ARG A 361 3.66 -37.22 -6.07
C ARG A 361 2.48 -36.50 -5.42
N PRO A 362 2.39 -35.17 -5.55
CA PRO A 362 1.29 -34.42 -4.96
C PRO A 362 0.02 -34.73 -5.75
N ASP A 363 -1.08 -35.02 -5.06
CA ASP A 363 -2.40 -35.14 -5.68
C ASP A 363 -3.33 -33.99 -5.30
N THR A 364 -2.84 -33.07 -4.46
CA THR A 364 -3.52 -31.85 -4.04
C THR A 364 -2.58 -30.65 -4.21
N LEU A 365 -3.06 -29.59 -4.86
CA LEU A 365 -2.41 -28.28 -4.87
C LEU A 365 -3.19 -27.34 -3.95
N VAL A 366 -2.53 -26.78 -2.93
CA VAL A 366 -3.08 -25.75 -2.06
C VAL A 366 -2.43 -24.42 -2.42
N MET A 367 -3.20 -23.48 -2.94
CA MET A 367 -2.80 -22.10 -3.16
C MET A 367 -3.23 -21.26 -1.97
N CYS A 368 -2.36 -20.39 -1.50
CA CYS A 368 -2.66 -19.50 -0.36
C CYS A 368 -1.85 -18.20 -0.45
N SER A 369 -2.05 -17.28 0.48
CA SER A 369 -1.29 -16.04 0.56
C SER A 369 -1.09 -15.58 1.99
N GLY A 370 0.01 -14.89 2.26
CA GLY A 370 0.32 -14.34 3.58
C GLY A 370 0.51 -15.40 4.66
N LYS A 371 0.05 -15.10 5.88
CA LYS A 371 0.40 -15.87 7.09
C LYS A 371 -0.15 -17.29 7.13
N VAL A 372 -1.27 -17.58 6.46
CA VAL A 372 -1.91 -18.91 6.49
C VAL A 372 -1.00 -19.99 5.93
N TYR A 373 -0.03 -19.61 5.09
CA TYR A 373 1.04 -20.51 4.63
C TYR A 373 1.75 -21.21 5.79
N TYR A 374 2.03 -20.49 6.88
CA TYR A 374 2.77 -21.06 8.01
C TYR A 374 1.91 -22.04 8.81
N ASP A 375 0.61 -21.78 8.95
CA ASP A 375 -0.32 -22.71 9.60
C ASP A 375 -0.48 -23.99 8.75
N LEU A 376 -0.59 -23.85 7.42
CA LEU A 376 -0.63 -24.98 6.48
C LEU A 376 0.69 -25.78 6.49
N LEU A 377 1.83 -25.10 6.58
CA LEU A 377 3.15 -25.74 6.63
C LEU A 377 3.30 -26.58 7.90
N GLU A 378 3.01 -25.99 9.07
CA GLU A 378 3.09 -26.67 10.36
C GLU A 378 2.15 -27.88 10.42
N ALA A 379 0.90 -27.72 10.00
CA ALA A 379 -0.04 -28.84 9.97
C ALA A 379 0.39 -29.95 9.00
N ARG A 380 0.94 -29.59 7.83
CA ARG A 380 1.44 -30.57 6.86
C ARG A 380 2.62 -31.37 7.39
N GLU A 381 3.54 -30.75 8.15
CA GLU A 381 4.68 -31.44 8.77
C GLU A 381 4.23 -32.53 9.76
N GLY A 382 3.05 -32.36 10.39
CA GLY A 382 2.43 -33.36 11.25
C GLY A 382 1.80 -34.55 10.52
N ILE A 383 1.59 -34.48 9.20
CA ILE A 383 0.94 -35.52 8.42
C ILE A 383 1.97 -36.54 7.93
N ARG A 384 1.73 -37.83 8.21
CA ARG A 384 2.55 -38.91 7.64
C ARG A 384 2.27 -39.04 6.14
N SER A 385 3.29 -38.81 5.30
CA SER A 385 3.20 -38.91 3.83
C SER A 385 2.20 -37.92 3.21
N PRO A 386 2.40 -36.60 3.36
CA PRO A 386 1.47 -35.60 2.86
C PRO A 386 1.34 -35.68 1.34
N LYS A 387 0.17 -35.31 0.82
CA LYS A 387 -0.13 -35.26 -0.62
C LYS A 387 -0.34 -33.85 -1.16
N ALA A 388 -0.39 -32.86 -0.27
CA ALA A 388 -0.57 -31.46 -0.61
C ALA A 388 0.77 -30.78 -0.88
N SER A 389 0.88 -30.14 -2.04
CA SER A 389 1.90 -29.12 -2.31
C SER A 389 1.31 -27.73 -2.09
N ILE A 390 2.10 -26.81 -1.53
CA ILE A 390 1.63 -25.47 -1.15
C ILE A 390 2.29 -24.41 -2.05
N LEU A 391 1.48 -23.69 -2.83
CA LEU A 391 1.89 -22.55 -3.67
C LEU A 391 1.46 -21.25 -3.00
N ARG A 392 2.39 -20.31 -2.82
CA ARG A 392 2.07 -18.97 -2.29
C ARG A 392 1.86 -17.99 -3.43
N VAL A 393 0.79 -17.22 -3.35
CA VAL A 393 0.52 -16.04 -4.18
C VAL A 393 0.93 -14.81 -3.38
N GLU A 394 2.02 -14.17 -3.75
CA GLU A 394 2.56 -13.00 -3.05
C GLU A 394 2.02 -11.69 -3.63
N GLN A 395 1.78 -11.66 -4.95
CA GLN A 395 1.18 -10.54 -5.66
C GLN A 395 -0.15 -10.95 -6.29
N PHE A 396 -1.22 -10.24 -5.94
CA PHE A 396 -2.56 -10.48 -6.47
C PHE A 396 -2.85 -9.68 -7.72
N TYR A 397 -2.32 -8.46 -7.78
CA TYR A 397 -2.56 -7.52 -8.87
C TYR A 397 -1.31 -6.67 -9.17
N PRO A 398 -0.96 -6.44 -10.45
CA PRO A 398 -1.43 -7.19 -11.61
C PRO A 398 -1.11 -8.69 -11.50
N PHE A 399 -1.99 -9.54 -12.00
CA PHE A 399 -1.85 -11.01 -11.88
C PHE A 399 -1.07 -11.58 -13.07
N ASN A 400 0.04 -12.27 -12.81
CA ASN A 400 0.90 -12.81 -13.86
C ASN A 400 0.40 -14.19 -14.33
N ASN A 401 -0.56 -14.19 -15.28
CA ASN A 401 -1.16 -15.41 -15.82
C ASN A 401 -0.12 -16.39 -16.41
N GLU A 402 0.84 -15.89 -17.19
CA GLU A 402 1.86 -16.73 -17.84
C GLU A 402 2.70 -17.50 -16.81
N LYS A 403 3.19 -16.79 -15.78
CA LYS A 403 3.96 -17.40 -14.70
C LYS A 403 3.12 -18.34 -13.86
N PHE A 404 1.86 -17.98 -13.60
CA PHE A 404 0.91 -18.83 -12.87
C PHE A 404 0.65 -20.16 -13.58
N GLU A 405 0.34 -20.12 -14.87
CA GLU A 405 0.13 -21.32 -15.70
C GLU A 405 1.38 -22.21 -15.74
N ALA A 406 2.57 -21.60 -15.90
CA ALA A 406 3.82 -22.34 -15.90
C ALA A 406 4.07 -23.10 -14.58
N LEU A 407 3.78 -22.45 -13.44
CA LEU A 407 3.94 -23.04 -12.11
C LEU A 407 2.88 -24.09 -11.77
N THR A 408 1.67 -23.95 -12.30
CA THR A 408 0.54 -24.84 -12.00
C THR A 408 0.41 -26.01 -12.97
N LYS A 409 1.04 -25.95 -14.15
CA LYS A 409 1.07 -27.04 -15.15
C LYS A 409 1.40 -28.43 -14.59
N PRO A 410 2.36 -28.61 -13.64
CA PRO A 410 2.62 -29.91 -13.03
C PRO A 410 1.43 -30.50 -12.26
N PHE A 411 0.47 -29.66 -11.86
CA PHE A 411 -0.72 -30.02 -11.09
C PHE A 411 -1.99 -30.18 -11.94
N ALA A 412 -1.88 -30.18 -13.28
CA ALA A 412 -3.02 -30.36 -14.19
C ALA A 412 -3.80 -31.66 -13.92
N LYS A 413 -3.13 -32.70 -13.41
CA LYS A 413 -3.75 -33.99 -13.01
C LYS A 413 -3.96 -34.14 -11.50
N ALA A 414 -3.74 -33.09 -10.71
CA ALA A 414 -4.04 -33.13 -9.28
C ALA A 414 -5.53 -33.43 -9.09
N LYS A 415 -5.86 -34.28 -8.13
CA LYS A 415 -7.25 -34.61 -7.79
C LYS A 415 -7.97 -33.39 -7.22
N ARG A 416 -7.28 -32.62 -6.39
CA ARG A 416 -7.81 -31.40 -5.76
C ARG A 416 -6.92 -30.20 -6.03
N VAL A 417 -7.55 -29.06 -6.25
CA VAL A 417 -6.88 -27.75 -6.29
C VAL A 417 -7.70 -26.84 -5.40
N VAL A 418 -7.05 -26.26 -4.40
CA VAL A 418 -7.69 -25.51 -3.33
C VAL A 418 -7.13 -24.09 -3.32
N TRP A 419 -8.01 -23.11 -3.18
CA TRP A 419 -7.64 -21.79 -2.68
C TRP A 419 -7.94 -21.74 -1.18
N CYS A 420 -6.89 -21.63 -0.37
CA CYS A 420 -6.99 -21.54 1.08
C CYS A 420 -6.73 -20.10 1.54
N GLN A 421 -7.69 -19.54 2.29
CA GLN A 421 -7.55 -18.21 2.89
C GLN A 421 -8.15 -18.17 4.30
N GLU A 422 -7.66 -17.24 5.12
CA GLU A 422 -8.19 -17.04 6.48
C GLU A 422 -9.43 -16.15 6.49
N GLU A 423 -9.53 -15.25 5.52
CA GLU A 423 -10.60 -14.31 5.40
C GLU A 423 -11.93 -15.03 5.08
N PRO A 424 -13.07 -14.51 5.55
CA PRO A 424 -14.40 -14.95 5.15
C PRO A 424 -14.55 -15.04 3.63
N GLU A 425 -15.43 -15.92 3.13
CA GLU A 425 -15.63 -16.14 1.69
C GLU A 425 -15.98 -14.87 0.90
N ASN A 426 -16.67 -13.92 1.54
CA ASN A 426 -17.01 -12.61 0.98
C ASN A 426 -15.91 -11.53 1.15
N MET A 427 -14.74 -11.91 1.64
CA MET A 427 -13.58 -11.06 1.92
C MET A 427 -12.30 -11.71 1.38
N GLY A 428 -11.16 -11.04 1.59
CA GLY A 428 -9.87 -11.55 1.12
C GLY A 428 -9.79 -11.55 -0.41
N ALA A 429 -9.06 -12.51 -0.97
CA ALA A 429 -8.80 -12.53 -2.41
C ALA A 429 -9.77 -13.39 -3.22
N TRP A 430 -10.60 -14.23 -2.58
CA TRP A 430 -11.40 -15.26 -3.24
C TRP A 430 -12.24 -14.72 -4.41
N SER A 431 -13.07 -13.71 -4.19
CA SER A 431 -13.98 -13.20 -5.23
C SER A 431 -13.25 -12.59 -6.43
N PHE A 432 -12.03 -12.10 -6.23
CA PHE A 432 -11.21 -11.51 -7.29
C PHE A 432 -10.39 -12.57 -8.03
N LEU A 433 -9.72 -13.47 -7.30
CA LEU A 433 -8.83 -14.47 -7.87
C LEU A 433 -9.56 -15.67 -8.45
N ALA A 434 -10.71 -16.09 -7.90
CA ALA A 434 -11.42 -17.28 -8.36
C ALA A 434 -11.58 -17.35 -9.90
N PRO A 435 -12.04 -16.29 -10.61
CA PRO A 435 -12.12 -16.32 -12.07
C PRO A 435 -10.75 -16.41 -12.75
N LEU A 436 -9.72 -15.70 -12.26
CA LEU A 436 -8.37 -15.72 -12.82
C LEU A 436 -7.69 -17.09 -12.65
N LEU A 437 -7.86 -17.69 -11.47
CA LEU A 437 -7.37 -19.04 -11.17
C LEU A 437 -8.11 -20.08 -12.01
N GLU A 438 -9.43 -19.94 -12.17
CA GLU A 438 -10.23 -20.83 -13.02
C GLU A 438 -9.77 -20.81 -14.47
N GLU A 439 -9.50 -19.62 -15.02
CA GLU A 439 -8.95 -19.44 -16.36
C GLU A 439 -7.59 -20.13 -16.51
N GLY A 440 -6.62 -19.81 -15.64
CA GLY A 440 -5.26 -20.38 -15.73
C GLY A 440 -5.16 -21.88 -15.41
N LEU A 441 -6.08 -22.42 -14.59
CA LEU A 441 -6.11 -23.85 -14.24
C LEU A 441 -6.98 -24.68 -15.20
N GLY A 442 -7.87 -24.05 -15.97
CA GLY A 442 -8.92 -24.71 -16.75
C GLY A 442 -10.01 -25.35 -15.89
N ARG A 443 -10.07 -25.04 -14.59
CA ARG A 443 -11.11 -25.47 -13.64
C ARG A 443 -11.14 -24.56 -12.43
N LYS A 444 -12.32 -24.33 -11.87
CA LYS A 444 -12.48 -23.59 -10.62
C LYS A 444 -11.80 -24.31 -9.45
N PRO A 445 -10.90 -23.66 -8.69
CA PRO A 445 -10.38 -24.23 -7.44
C PRO A 445 -11.49 -24.36 -6.38
N GLU A 446 -11.33 -25.29 -5.46
CA GLU A 446 -12.17 -25.40 -4.27
C GLU A 446 -11.85 -24.25 -3.30
N TYR A 447 -12.87 -23.55 -2.80
CA TYR A 447 -12.70 -22.59 -1.72
C TYR A 447 -12.55 -23.32 -0.38
N VAL A 448 -11.52 -22.98 0.38
CA VAL A 448 -11.38 -23.38 1.79
C VAL A 448 -11.01 -22.15 2.61
N GLY A 449 -11.91 -21.74 3.49
CA GLY A 449 -11.71 -20.59 4.37
C GLY A 449 -12.90 -20.40 5.28
N ARG A 450 -12.98 -19.23 5.92
CA ARG A 450 -14.08 -18.91 6.84
C ARG A 450 -15.39 -18.69 6.07
N THR A 451 -16.51 -19.07 6.67
CA THR A 451 -17.84 -18.77 6.10
C THR A 451 -18.01 -17.25 5.93
N ALA A 452 -18.76 -16.84 4.91
CA ALA A 452 -19.09 -15.43 4.71
C ALA A 452 -19.74 -14.80 5.94
N THR A 453 -19.27 -13.60 6.32
CA THR A 453 -19.75 -12.86 7.50
C THR A 453 -19.92 -11.37 7.20
N ALA A 454 -20.80 -10.71 7.94
CA ALA A 454 -20.94 -9.25 7.90
C ALA A 454 -19.76 -8.54 8.62
N SER A 455 -19.37 -9.10 9.77
CA SER A 455 -18.20 -8.65 10.55
C SER A 455 -16.90 -9.17 9.93
N PRO A 456 -15.79 -8.41 9.93
CA PRO A 456 -14.51 -8.89 9.41
C PRO A 456 -14.02 -10.18 10.07
N ALA A 457 -14.20 -10.30 11.38
CA ALA A 457 -13.80 -11.48 12.15
C ALA A 457 -14.76 -11.69 13.34
N THR A 458 -14.68 -12.90 13.93
CA THR A 458 -15.35 -13.20 15.20
C THR A 458 -14.68 -12.48 16.37
N GLY A 459 -15.48 -12.07 17.36
CA GLY A 459 -14.98 -11.56 18.65
C GLY A 459 -14.63 -12.67 19.66
N SER A 460 -14.90 -13.93 19.33
CA SER A 460 -14.62 -15.08 20.21
C SER A 460 -13.32 -15.77 19.81
N LEU A 461 -12.32 -15.74 20.70
CA LEU A 461 -11.04 -16.42 20.48
C LEU A 461 -11.22 -17.95 20.32
N THR A 462 -12.18 -18.54 21.02
CA THR A 462 -12.47 -19.98 20.89
C THR A 462 -12.98 -20.30 19.49
N LEU A 463 -13.96 -19.54 18.99
CA LEU A 463 -14.49 -19.74 17.64
C LEU A 463 -13.40 -19.51 16.59
N HIS A 464 -12.59 -18.45 16.75
CA HIS A 464 -11.47 -18.17 15.86
C HIS A 464 -10.51 -19.36 15.72
N LYS A 465 -10.14 -19.99 16.84
CA LYS A 465 -9.24 -21.16 16.86
C LYS A 465 -9.88 -22.37 16.18
N MET A 466 -11.17 -22.60 16.40
CA MET A 466 -11.91 -23.69 15.74
C MET A 466 -11.92 -23.49 14.22
N GLU A 467 -12.30 -22.29 13.76
CA GLU A 467 -12.31 -21.94 12.33
C GLU A 467 -10.92 -22.08 11.68
N GLN A 468 -9.87 -21.66 12.38
CA GLN A 468 -8.49 -21.76 11.87
C GLN A 468 -8.04 -23.21 11.74
N ALA A 469 -8.33 -24.06 12.74
CA ALA A 469 -7.99 -25.48 12.68
C ALA A 469 -8.78 -26.19 11.58
N GLU A 470 -10.06 -25.85 11.44
CA GLU A 470 -10.95 -26.43 10.42
C GLU A 470 -10.49 -26.11 9.00
N LEU A 471 -10.23 -24.84 8.68
CA LEU A 471 -9.80 -24.46 7.33
C LEU A 471 -8.45 -25.08 6.96
N VAL A 472 -7.51 -25.18 7.92
CA VAL A 472 -6.19 -25.79 7.67
C VAL A 472 -6.33 -27.30 7.41
N ALA A 473 -7.13 -28.01 8.21
CA ALA A 473 -7.37 -29.43 8.03
C ALA A 473 -8.07 -29.74 6.69
N GLN A 474 -9.11 -28.96 6.36
CA GLN A 474 -9.85 -29.11 5.10
C GLN A 474 -8.97 -28.85 3.86
N ALA A 475 -8.11 -27.83 3.92
CA ALA A 475 -7.21 -27.49 2.82
C ALA A 475 -6.21 -28.62 2.53
N LEU A 476 -5.69 -29.26 3.58
CA LEU A 476 -4.76 -30.39 3.47
C LEU A 476 -5.46 -31.73 3.20
N GLY A 477 -6.79 -31.79 3.28
CA GLY A 477 -7.58 -33.02 3.10
C GLY A 477 -7.40 -34.01 4.26
N ALA A 478 -7.11 -33.52 5.46
CA ALA A 478 -7.04 -34.34 6.67
C ALA A 478 -8.45 -34.54 7.25
N GLU A 479 -8.78 -35.76 7.69
CA GLU A 479 -9.99 -35.99 8.50
C GLU A 479 -9.79 -35.33 9.87
N MET A 480 -10.70 -34.45 10.27
CA MET A 480 -10.74 -33.97 11.65
C MET A 480 -11.30 -35.08 12.53
N ASP A 481 -10.53 -35.54 13.52
CA ASP A 481 -11.05 -36.38 14.60
C ASP A 481 -12.18 -35.61 15.31
N LYS A 482 -13.42 -36.08 15.12
CA LYS A 482 -14.65 -35.45 15.65
C LYS A 482 -14.79 -35.55 17.18
N GLU A 483 -13.77 -36.01 17.91
CA GLU A 483 -13.87 -36.30 19.35
C GLU A 483 -13.33 -35.20 20.28
N THR A 484 -12.85 -34.07 19.77
CA THR A 484 -12.49 -32.91 20.62
C THR A 484 -13.11 -31.62 20.09
N SER A 485 -14.42 -31.49 20.27
CA SER A 485 -15.21 -30.26 20.18
C SER A 485 -15.83 -29.87 21.51
#